data_AF-A0A1T2KSY5-F1
#
_entry.id   AF-A0A1T2KSY5-F1
#
_cell.length_a   1.000
_cell.length_b   1.000
_cell.length_c   1.000
_cell.angle_alpha   90.00
_cell.angle_beta   90.00
_cell.angle_gamma   90.00
#
_symmetry.space_group_name_H-M   'P 1'
#
loop_
_entity.id
_entity.type
_entity.pdbx_description
1 polymer ?
#
loop_
_entity_poly.entity_id
_entity_poly.type
_entity_poly.pdbx_seq_one_letter_code
_entity_poly.pdbx_strand_id
1 'polypeptide(L)'
;MVGGRPREIRVEVDPGRLAGFDVTLDTMAATIRSANGEKGTGSMETTDTAFRVSSGAFLRSAEDVARLVVASRHGQPVYVRDLARVVDGPAEAEQLVTYHSGPAGIEGEPATDGASAVTIAIAKKEGTNGVTIAKNILKRLESLKGNLIPDNVHASVTRDYGKTANDKVNELLAALLGAAIAVSLLCWITIGTRPAVVVIVIIPVVILITIWSAWVLDYTINRVSLFALIFAIGILVDDATVVVENIFRRWLHDDDTSVETAVDAVREVGNPTIIATLTVLSALLPMGFVSGMMGPYMLPIPLLASVAMIFSLFAAFVFTPWFAVKLRPEMEALKRAEVREGKIQDGIGRYYRPLIEPLVNNRFKGKIFLWSIVILFFLACSMFYTQAVTVKMLPFDNKPEFNVVVNMPEGTSLPVTANVTYSLVRALKELPEVTALLAVLCRYCIAIQL
;
A
#
# COMPACT_ATOMS: atom_id res chain seq x y z
N MET A 1 -21.39 3.42 -0.22
CA MET A 1 -22.22 2.32 -0.77
C MET A 1 -22.57 2.73 -2.18
N VAL A 2 -22.42 1.82 -3.15
CA VAL A 2 -22.74 2.06 -4.56
C VAL A 2 -23.69 0.97 -5.03
N GLY A 3 -24.75 1.35 -5.72
CA GLY A 3 -25.91 0.48 -5.92
C GLY A 3 -26.81 0.42 -4.70
N GLY A 4 -27.80 -0.49 -4.76
CA GLY A 4 -28.92 -0.50 -3.82
C GLY A 4 -29.94 0.60 -4.15
N ARG A 5 -31.21 0.36 -3.81
CA ARG A 5 -32.29 1.33 -4.03
C ARG A 5 -32.92 1.62 -2.67
N PRO A 6 -32.90 2.87 -2.17
CA PRO A 6 -33.61 3.18 -0.94
C PRO A 6 -35.10 2.90 -1.13
N ARG A 7 -35.78 2.57 -0.04
CA ARG A 7 -37.23 2.44 -0.03
C ARG A 7 -37.84 3.84 -0.12
N GLU A 8 -38.76 4.03 -1.05
CA GLU A 8 -39.44 5.29 -1.33
C GLU A 8 -40.93 5.03 -1.54
N ILE A 9 -41.76 5.99 -1.11
CA ILE A 9 -43.18 6.00 -1.48
C ILE A 9 -43.34 6.90 -2.70
N ARG A 10 -43.56 6.29 -3.86
CA ARG A 10 -43.71 7.00 -5.13
C ARG A 10 -45.17 7.24 -5.45
N VAL A 11 -45.50 8.48 -5.78
CA VAL A 11 -46.85 8.88 -6.23
C VAL A 11 -46.78 9.09 -7.74
N GLU A 12 -47.29 8.11 -8.49
CA GLU A 12 -47.31 8.12 -9.94
C GLU A 12 -48.63 8.69 -10.44
N VAL A 13 -48.57 9.92 -10.93
CA VAL A 13 -49.74 10.74 -11.23
C VAL A 13 -50.22 10.47 -12.63
N ASP A 14 -51.54 10.35 -12.82
CA ASP A 14 -52.16 10.28 -14.15
C ASP A 14 -52.61 11.69 -14.58
N PRO A 15 -51.96 12.33 -15.58
CA PRO A 15 -52.32 13.67 -16.02
C PRO A 15 -53.76 13.78 -16.55
N GLY A 16 -54.29 12.70 -17.14
CA GLY A 16 -55.67 12.68 -17.65
C GLY A 16 -56.69 12.71 -16.51
N ARG A 17 -56.41 12.00 -15.41
CA ARG A 17 -57.25 12.04 -14.22
C ARG A 17 -57.19 13.39 -13.51
N LEU A 18 -56.00 13.97 -13.36
CA LEU A 18 -55.85 15.31 -12.79
C LEU A 18 -56.71 16.35 -13.53
N ALA A 19 -56.64 16.36 -14.86
CA ALA A 19 -57.44 17.28 -15.68
C ALA A 19 -58.95 17.04 -15.54
N GLY A 20 -59.40 15.78 -15.43
CA GLY A 20 -60.81 15.44 -15.24
C GLY A 20 -61.43 15.89 -13.91
N PHE A 21 -60.59 16.11 -12.89
CA PHE A 21 -60.99 16.60 -11.56
C PHE A 21 -60.61 18.07 -11.30
N ASP A 22 -60.04 18.77 -12.28
CA ASP A 22 -59.57 20.16 -12.16
C ASP A 22 -58.54 20.35 -11.03
N VAL A 23 -57.67 19.36 -10.84
CA VAL A 23 -56.63 19.36 -9.81
C VAL A 23 -55.26 19.53 -10.47
N THR A 24 -54.46 20.48 -9.98
CA THR A 24 -53.08 20.67 -10.47
C THR A 24 -52.09 19.77 -9.72
N LEU A 25 -50.98 19.44 -10.38
CA LEU A 25 -49.88 18.69 -9.74
C LEU A 25 -49.35 19.42 -8.50
N ASP A 26 -49.26 20.76 -8.54
CA ASP A 26 -48.82 21.58 -7.42
C ASP A 26 -49.75 21.48 -6.21
N THR A 27 -51.06 21.45 -6.43
CA THR A 27 -52.06 21.30 -5.36
C THR A 27 -51.89 19.97 -4.65
N MET A 28 -51.68 18.90 -5.42
CA MET A 28 -51.42 17.58 -4.84
C MET A 28 -50.08 17.52 -4.10
N ALA A 29 -49.02 18.09 -4.67
CA ALA A 29 -47.71 18.16 -4.01
C ALA A 29 -47.74 19.01 -2.71
N ALA A 30 -48.52 20.09 -2.69
CA ALA A 30 -48.74 20.91 -1.49
C ALA A 30 -49.54 20.16 -0.43
N THR A 31 -50.59 19.41 -0.84
CA THR A 31 -51.40 18.57 0.05
C THR A 31 -50.54 17.52 0.74
N ILE A 32 -49.73 16.78 -0.02
CA ILE A 32 -48.84 15.74 0.53
C ILE A 32 -47.80 16.36 1.48
N ARG A 33 -47.17 17.48 1.10
CA ARG A 33 -46.20 18.18 1.97
C ARG A 33 -46.82 18.70 3.26
N SER A 34 -48.03 19.25 3.19
CA SER A 34 -48.76 19.77 4.35
C SER A 34 -49.17 18.64 5.31
N ALA A 35 -49.60 17.50 4.76
CA ALA A 35 -49.99 16.33 5.55
C ALA A 35 -48.79 15.57 6.14
N ASN A 36 -47.63 15.59 5.48
CA ASN A 36 -46.43 14.89 5.92
C ASN A 36 -45.57 15.72 6.88
N GLY A 37 -46.16 16.16 7.99
CA GLY A 37 -45.48 16.96 9.00
C GLY A 37 -46.04 16.73 10.40
N GLU A 38 -45.12 16.69 11.37
CA GLU A 38 -45.46 16.74 12.79
C GLU A 38 -45.10 18.13 13.33
N LYS A 39 -46.06 18.80 13.95
CA LYS A 39 -45.85 20.13 14.56
C LYS A 39 -46.02 20.05 16.06
N GLY A 40 -44.96 20.42 16.79
CA GLY A 40 -45.02 20.58 18.25
C GLY A 40 -46.05 21.65 18.61
N THR A 41 -47.09 21.26 19.35
CA THR A 41 -48.23 22.14 19.69
C THR A 41 -48.05 22.75 21.09
N GLY A 42 -47.25 22.14 21.96
CA GLY A 42 -46.84 22.68 23.25
C GLY A 42 -46.42 21.58 24.23
N SER A 43 -46.36 21.93 25.51
CA SER A 43 -46.27 20.97 26.61
C SER A 43 -47.42 21.18 27.59
N MET A 44 -47.94 20.10 28.14
CA MET A 44 -48.94 20.10 29.19
C MET A 44 -48.28 19.53 30.44
N GLU A 45 -48.17 20.34 31.48
CA GLU A 45 -47.73 19.86 32.80
C GLU A 45 -48.94 19.51 33.65
N THR A 46 -48.94 18.30 34.20
CA THR A 46 -49.84 17.84 35.26
C THR A 46 -48.99 17.66 36.53
N THR A 47 -49.63 17.62 37.70
CA THR A 47 -49.01 17.76 39.05
C THR A 47 -47.67 17.04 39.27
N ASP A 48 -47.43 15.87 38.65
CA ASP A 48 -46.14 15.14 38.70
C ASP A 48 -45.57 14.74 37.31
N THR A 49 -46.17 15.16 36.19
CA THR A 49 -45.77 14.71 34.84
C THR A 49 -45.91 15.79 33.78
N ALA A 50 -44.86 16.03 33.00
CA ALA A 50 -44.88 16.86 31.81
C ALA A 50 -45.07 16.02 30.55
N PHE A 51 -46.13 16.29 29.78
CA PHE A 51 -46.36 15.70 28.46
C PHE A 51 -46.03 16.69 27.37
N ARG A 52 -45.29 16.27 26.35
CA ARG A 52 -45.12 17.05 25.12
C ARG A 52 -46.27 16.70 24.17
N VAL A 53 -47.02 17.71 23.74
CA VAL A 53 -48.16 17.54 22.84
C VAL A 53 -47.73 17.93 21.43
N SER A 54 -47.78 16.97 20.52
CA SER A 54 -47.59 17.15 19.09
C SER A 54 -48.93 17.01 18.35
N SER A 55 -49.09 17.74 17.26
CA SER A 55 -50.21 17.61 16.32
C SER A 55 -49.70 17.20 14.95
N GLY A 56 -50.43 16.31 14.28
CA GLY A 56 -49.98 15.67 13.05
C GLY A 56 -49.09 14.45 13.28
N ALA A 57 -48.78 13.75 12.19
CA ALA A 57 -47.89 12.60 12.17
C ALA A 57 -47.27 12.47 10.79
N PHE A 58 -46.04 11.95 10.72
CA PHE A 58 -45.44 11.58 9.44
C PHE A 58 -46.23 10.45 8.79
N LEU A 59 -46.36 10.50 7.46
CA LEU A 59 -46.97 9.43 6.66
C LEU A 59 -46.00 8.25 6.65
N ARG A 60 -46.45 7.06 7.07
CA ARG A 60 -45.59 5.88 7.26
C ARG A 60 -45.74 4.82 6.17
N SER A 61 -46.86 4.86 5.46
CA SER A 61 -47.22 3.86 4.45
C SER A 61 -47.79 4.50 3.19
N ALA A 62 -47.73 3.79 2.06
CA ALA A 62 -48.43 4.20 0.84
C ALA A 62 -49.94 4.38 1.06
N GLU A 63 -50.54 3.60 1.96
CA GLU A 63 -51.96 3.72 2.30
C GLU A 63 -52.30 5.06 2.98
N ASP A 64 -51.40 5.59 3.81
CA ASP A 64 -51.57 6.90 4.43
C ASP A 64 -51.58 8.01 3.39
N VAL A 65 -50.66 7.94 2.41
CA VAL A 65 -50.60 8.89 1.30
C VAL A 65 -51.83 8.75 0.40
N ALA A 66 -52.25 7.51 0.11
CA ALA A 66 -53.39 7.20 -0.75
C ALA A 66 -54.73 7.74 -0.23
N ARG A 67 -54.88 7.84 1.11
CA ARG A 67 -56.08 8.34 1.80
C ARG A 67 -56.12 9.85 1.97
N LEU A 68 -55.09 10.58 1.52
CA LEU A 68 -55.11 12.04 1.58
C LEU A 68 -56.15 12.61 0.63
N VAL A 69 -56.92 13.58 1.11
CA VAL A 69 -57.91 14.31 0.31
C VAL A 69 -57.21 15.50 -0.34
N VAL A 70 -57.23 15.54 -1.67
CA VAL A 70 -56.56 16.58 -2.47
C VAL A 70 -57.51 17.71 -2.85
N ALA A 71 -58.77 17.36 -3.13
CA ALA A 71 -59.80 18.32 -3.50
C ALA A 71 -61.18 17.84 -3.05
N SER A 72 -62.18 18.71 -3.13
CA SER A 72 -63.59 18.34 -2.95
C SER A 72 -64.38 18.84 -4.16
N ARG A 73 -65.09 17.93 -4.84
CA ARG A 73 -65.87 18.25 -6.04
C ARG A 73 -67.33 17.90 -5.79
N HIS A 74 -68.23 18.88 -5.89
CA HIS A 74 -69.66 18.71 -5.59
C HIS A 74 -69.94 18.06 -4.21
N GLY A 75 -69.10 18.36 -3.21
CA GLY A 75 -69.22 17.81 -1.85
C GLY A 75 -68.66 16.40 -1.67
N GLN A 76 -68.09 15.78 -2.72
CA GLN A 76 -67.40 14.49 -2.61
C GLN A 76 -65.88 14.71 -2.50
N PRO A 77 -65.21 14.09 -1.50
CA PRO A 77 -63.76 14.17 -1.37
C PRO A 77 -63.09 13.38 -2.50
N VAL A 78 -62.08 13.99 -3.11
CA VAL A 78 -61.21 13.37 -4.12
C VAL A 78 -59.89 13.00 -3.45
N TYR A 79 -59.55 11.73 -3.44
CA TYR A 79 -58.37 11.20 -2.77
C TYR A 79 -57.16 11.12 -3.71
N VAL A 80 -55.94 11.07 -3.15
CA VAL A 80 -54.72 10.82 -3.94
C VAL A 80 -54.84 9.52 -4.73
N ARG A 81 -55.40 8.45 -4.16
CA ARG A 81 -55.62 7.17 -4.87
C ARG A 81 -56.52 7.27 -6.10
N ASP A 82 -57.39 8.28 -6.15
CA ASP A 82 -58.29 8.47 -7.28
C ASP A 82 -57.54 9.09 -8.47
N LEU A 83 -56.50 9.89 -8.19
CA LEU A 83 -55.73 10.69 -9.15
C LEU A 83 -54.36 10.10 -9.49
N ALA A 84 -53.79 9.26 -8.61
CA ALA A 84 -52.44 8.75 -8.70
C ALA A 84 -52.32 7.33 -8.14
N ARG A 85 -51.36 6.57 -8.67
CA ARG A 85 -50.95 5.27 -8.13
C ARG A 85 -49.86 5.50 -7.08
N VAL A 86 -50.13 5.15 -5.82
CA VAL A 86 -49.14 5.22 -4.74
C VAL A 86 -48.47 3.87 -4.59
N VAL A 87 -47.16 3.82 -4.82
CA VAL A 87 -46.34 2.61 -4.75
C VAL A 87 -45.35 2.74 -3.60
N ASP A 88 -45.37 1.80 -2.66
CA ASP A 88 -44.31 1.65 -1.65
C ASP A 88 -43.30 0.64 -2.20
N GLY A 89 -42.10 1.11 -2.54
CA GLY A 89 -41.15 0.27 -3.24
C GLY A 89 -39.75 0.84 -3.27
N PRO A 90 -38.83 0.21 -4.00
CA PRO A 90 -37.52 0.77 -4.24
C PRO A 90 -37.61 2.01 -5.12
N ALA A 91 -36.69 2.95 -4.90
CA ALA A 91 -36.42 4.09 -5.77
C ALA A 91 -36.30 3.71 -7.25
N GLU A 92 -36.42 4.69 -8.14
CA GLU A 92 -36.06 4.50 -9.53
C GLU A 92 -34.56 4.15 -9.67
N ALA A 93 -34.23 3.26 -10.61
CA ALA A 93 -32.85 2.80 -10.77
C ALA A 93 -32.00 3.88 -11.43
N GLU A 94 -31.27 4.66 -10.62
CA GLU A 94 -30.25 5.60 -11.11
C GLU A 94 -28.88 4.93 -11.32
N GLN A 95 -28.67 3.82 -10.61
CA GLN A 95 -27.45 3.01 -10.65
C GLN A 95 -27.81 1.55 -10.84
N LEU A 96 -26.97 0.84 -11.60
CA LEU A 96 -27.04 -0.60 -11.75
C LEU A 96 -25.67 -1.18 -11.45
N VAL A 97 -25.62 -2.16 -10.56
CA VAL A 97 -24.38 -2.87 -10.23
C VAL A 97 -24.60 -4.35 -10.48
N THR A 98 -23.76 -4.94 -11.32
CA THR A 98 -23.79 -6.38 -11.61
C THR A 98 -22.45 -7.02 -11.25
N TYR A 99 -22.53 -8.19 -10.63
CA TYR A 99 -21.41 -9.03 -10.29
C TYR A 99 -21.36 -10.25 -11.21
N HIS A 100 -20.17 -10.56 -11.71
CA HIS A 100 -19.93 -11.74 -12.52
C HIS A 100 -18.69 -12.47 -11.99
N SER A 101 -18.77 -13.79 -11.84
CA SER A 101 -17.62 -14.64 -11.51
C SER A 101 -16.81 -14.92 -12.77
N GLY A 102 -15.48 -14.87 -12.67
CA GLY A 102 -14.57 -15.21 -13.76
C GLY A 102 -14.18 -16.69 -13.78
N PRO A 103 -13.42 -17.13 -14.79
CA PRO A 103 -12.92 -18.51 -14.91
C PRO A 103 -12.01 -18.93 -13.76
N ALA A 104 -11.21 -18.01 -13.22
CA ALA A 104 -10.39 -18.20 -12.02
C ALA A 104 -11.12 -17.78 -10.74
N GLY A 105 -12.46 -17.97 -10.70
CA GLY A 105 -13.29 -17.62 -9.56
C GLY A 105 -12.83 -18.26 -8.25
N ILE A 106 -13.19 -17.64 -7.13
CA ILE A 106 -12.85 -18.13 -5.80
C ILE A 106 -13.58 -19.46 -5.54
N GLU A 107 -12.82 -20.52 -5.23
CA GLU A 107 -13.40 -21.82 -4.87
C GLU A 107 -14.39 -21.68 -3.70
N GLY A 108 -15.60 -22.21 -3.87
CA GLY A 108 -16.66 -22.16 -2.88
C GLY A 108 -17.65 -21.00 -3.03
N GLU A 109 -17.41 -20.04 -3.94
CA GLU A 109 -18.44 -19.08 -4.35
C GLU A 109 -19.28 -19.62 -5.52
N PRO A 110 -20.60 -19.36 -5.55
CA PRO A 110 -21.43 -19.76 -6.68
C PRO A 110 -20.99 -19.03 -7.95
N ALA A 111 -20.90 -19.76 -9.05
CA ALA A 111 -20.69 -19.15 -10.36
C ALA A 111 -21.91 -18.29 -10.71
N THR A 112 -21.69 -16.98 -10.78
CA THR A 112 -22.75 -15.99 -11.05
C THR A 112 -22.46 -15.24 -12.35
N ASP A 113 -23.48 -15.06 -13.17
CA ASP A 113 -23.39 -14.25 -14.38
C ASP A 113 -24.45 -13.16 -14.38
N GLY A 114 -24.06 -11.95 -13.99
CA GLY A 114 -24.96 -10.79 -13.97
C GLY A 114 -25.86 -10.73 -12.74
N ALA A 115 -25.40 -11.25 -11.60
CA ALA A 115 -26.14 -11.13 -10.35
C ALA A 115 -26.22 -9.65 -9.95
N SER A 116 -27.42 -9.19 -9.55
CA SER A 116 -27.59 -7.85 -8.98
C SER A 116 -26.80 -7.75 -7.68
N ALA A 117 -25.94 -6.74 -7.58
CA ALA A 117 -25.02 -6.59 -6.46
C ALA A 117 -25.14 -5.21 -5.81
N VAL A 118 -24.62 -5.11 -4.59
CA VAL A 118 -24.47 -3.84 -3.86
C VAL A 118 -23.02 -3.76 -3.39
N THR A 119 -22.33 -2.70 -3.78
CA THR A 119 -20.91 -2.52 -3.43
C THR A 119 -20.79 -1.70 -2.17
N ILE A 120 -20.20 -2.29 -1.13
CA ILE A 120 -19.91 -1.61 0.13
C ILE A 120 -18.42 -1.33 0.20
N ALA A 121 -18.05 -0.08 -0.10
CA ALA A 121 -16.69 0.41 0.12
C ALA A 121 -16.50 0.81 1.59
N ILE A 122 -15.51 0.21 2.25
CA ILE A 122 -15.17 0.51 3.65
C ILE A 122 -13.81 1.21 3.67
N ALA A 123 -13.81 2.45 4.15
CA ALA A 123 -12.59 3.23 4.34
C ALA A 123 -12.05 3.04 5.77
N LYS A 124 -10.72 2.88 5.89
CA LYS A 124 -10.06 2.88 7.21
C LYS A 124 -10.00 4.31 7.76
N LYS A 125 -10.08 4.44 9.09
CA LYS A 125 -9.81 5.71 9.76
C LYS A 125 -8.32 6.03 9.68
N GLU A 126 -7.97 7.30 9.65
CA GLU A 126 -6.58 7.75 9.76
C GLU A 126 -5.92 7.22 11.04
N GLY A 127 -4.61 6.96 11.00
CA GLY A 127 -3.84 6.42 12.14
C GLY A 127 -4.07 4.93 12.44
N THR A 128 -4.95 4.25 11.71
CA THR A 128 -5.25 2.83 11.97
C THR A 128 -4.52 1.87 11.02
N ASN A 129 -4.20 0.67 11.54
CA ASN A 129 -3.55 -0.41 10.80
C ASN A 129 -4.54 -1.10 9.84
N GLY A 130 -4.26 -1.00 8.53
CA GLY A 130 -5.11 -1.56 7.49
C GLY A 130 -5.21 -3.09 7.52
N VAL A 131 -4.13 -3.79 7.88
CA VAL A 131 -4.11 -5.26 7.96
C VAL A 131 -5.02 -5.76 9.07
N THR A 132 -4.90 -5.17 10.27
CA THR A 132 -5.72 -5.57 11.43
C THR A 132 -7.19 -5.24 11.21
N ILE A 133 -7.49 -4.06 10.65
CA ILE A 133 -8.87 -3.67 10.35
C ILE A 133 -9.50 -4.58 9.29
N ALA A 134 -8.79 -4.89 8.20
CA ALA A 134 -9.29 -5.80 7.19
C ALA A 134 -9.66 -7.17 7.80
N LYS A 135 -8.77 -7.75 8.62
CA LYS A 135 -9.04 -9.00 9.35
C LYS A 135 -10.27 -8.89 10.27
N ASN A 136 -10.43 -7.77 10.99
CA ASN A 136 -11.58 -7.55 11.87
C ASN A 136 -12.89 -7.39 11.08
N ILE A 137 -12.85 -6.71 9.94
CA ILE A 137 -14.01 -6.55 9.04
C ILE A 137 -14.42 -7.92 8.50
N LEU A 138 -13.47 -8.71 8.00
CA LEU A 138 -13.75 -10.07 7.49
C LEU A 138 -14.33 -10.96 8.60
N LYS A 139 -13.76 -10.93 9.80
CA LYS A 139 -14.29 -11.66 10.96
C LYS A 139 -15.71 -11.20 11.32
N ARG A 140 -15.98 -9.90 11.24
CA ARG A 140 -17.32 -9.35 11.48
C ARG A 140 -18.29 -9.77 10.38
N LEU A 141 -17.87 -9.76 9.12
CA LEU A 141 -18.67 -10.22 7.98
C LEU A 141 -19.09 -11.68 8.15
N GLU A 142 -18.16 -12.56 8.52
CA GLU A 142 -18.48 -13.97 8.82
C GLU A 142 -19.50 -14.10 9.96
N SER A 143 -19.38 -13.29 11.03
CA SER A 143 -20.35 -13.33 12.13
C SER A 143 -21.77 -12.87 11.77
N LEU A 144 -21.92 -12.16 10.65
CA LEU A 144 -23.22 -11.67 10.17
C LEU A 144 -23.91 -12.67 9.24
N LYS A 145 -23.17 -13.62 8.66
CA LYS A 145 -23.72 -14.71 7.83
C LYS A 145 -24.62 -15.61 8.68
N GLY A 146 -25.80 -15.94 8.17
CA GLY A 146 -26.81 -16.77 8.84
C GLY A 146 -27.70 -16.04 9.85
N ASN A 147 -27.40 -14.79 10.19
CA ASN A 147 -28.24 -13.96 11.05
C ASN A 147 -28.82 -12.76 10.27
N LEU A 148 -27.97 -11.78 9.95
CA LEU A 148 -28.36 -10.57 9.25
C LEU A 148 -28.27 -10.73 7.74
N ILE A 149 -27.30 -11.53 7.27
CA ILE A 149 -27.15 -11.89 5.86
C ILE A 149 -27.83 -13.25 5.68
N PRO A 150 -29.05 -13.30 5.10
CA PRO A 150 -29.77 -14.54 4.88
C PRO A 150 -29.08 -15.41 3.81
N ASP A 151 -29.41 -16.71 3.77
CA ASP A 151 -28.72 -17.71 2.95
C ASP A 151 -28.80 -17.44 1.43
N ASN A 152 -29.75 -16.62 1.00
CA ASN A 152 -29.92 -16.22 -0.40
C ASN A 152 -29.09 -14.98 -0.79
N VAL A 153 -28.29 -14.42 0.12
CA VAL A 153 -27.42 -13.26 -0.12
C VAL A 153 -25.96 -13.67 0.08
N HIS A 154 -25.19 -13.64 -1.01
CA HIS A 154 -23.76 -13.92 -0.96
C HIS A 154 -22.95 -12.62 -0.84
N ALA A 155 -21.91 -12.64 -0.01
CA ALA A 155 -20.97 -11.54 0.15
C ALA A 155 -19.59 -11.97 -0.34
N SER A 156 -19.14 -11.38 -1.45
CA SER A 156 -17.80 -11.59 -2.00
C SER A 156 -16.90 -10.38 -1.73
N VAL A 157 -15.60 -10.63 -1.57
CA VAL A 157 -14.60 -9.58 -1.32
C VAL A 157 -13.82 -9.36 -2.61
N THR A 158 -14.12 -8.27 -3.31
CA THR A 158 -13.46 -7.92 -4.58
C THR A 158 -12.12 -7.22 -4.37
N ARG A 159 -11.97 -6.45 -3.28
CA ARG A 159 -10.74 -5.68 -2.98
C ARG A 159 -10.38 -5.74 -1.50
N ASP A 160 -9.18 -6.23 -1.21
CA ASP A 160 -8.60 -6.23 0.13
C ASP A 160 -7.18 -5.64 0.13
N TYR A 161 -7.09 -4.34 0.36
CA TYR A 161 -5.81 -3.65 0.51
C TYR A 161 -5.05 -4.05 1.79
N GLY A 162 -5.74 -4.59 2.80
CA GLY A 162 -5.10 -5.11 4.01
C GLY A 162 -4.33 -6.38 3.72
N LYS A 163 -4.90 -7.31 2.95
CA LYS A 163 -4.22 -8.52 2.46
C LYS A 163 -3.02 -8.16 1.58
N THR A 164 -3.20 -7.33 0.56
CA THR A 164 -2.10 -6.92 -0.33
C THR A 164 -0.96 -6.26 0.45
N ALA A 165 -1.26 -5.38 1.41
CA ALA A 165 -0.23 -4.75 2.25
C ALA A 165 0.52 -5.78 3.11
N ASN A 166 -0.19 -6.74 3.70
CA ASN A 166 0.39 -7.82 4.49
C ASN A 166 1.32 -8.70 3.66
N ASP A 167 0.88 -9.10 2.47
CA ASP A 167 1.66 -9.97 1.58
C ASP A 167 2.94 -9.26 1.12
N LYS A 168 2.85 -7.97 0.79
CA LYS A 168 4.04 -7.16 0.43
C LYS A 168 5.02 -6.97 1.58
N VAL A 169 4.54 -6.78 2.80
CA VAL A 169 5.40 -6.71 3.99
C VAL A 169 6.10 -8.05 4.22
N ASN A 170 5.39 -9.17 4.11
CA ASN A 170 5.97 -10.51 4.28
C ASN A 170 7.00 -10.84 3.18
N GLU A 171 6.71 -10.48 1.93
CA GLU A 171 7.63 -10.61 0.80
C GLU A 171 8.94 -9.83 1.05
N LEU A 172 8.82 -8.59 1.55
CA LEU A 172 9.99 -7.77 1.89
C LEU A 172 10.74 -8.27 3.12
N LEU A 173 10.06 -8.82 4.13
CA LEU A 173 10.71 -9.48 5.27
C LEU A 173 11.48 -10.73 4.83
N ALA A 174 10.93 -11.52 3.91
CA ALA A 174 11.63 -12.64 3.30
C ALA A 174 12.85 -12.17 2.51
N ALA A 175 12.73 -11.08 1.75
CA ALA A 175 13.86 -10.48 1.03
C ALA A 175 14.94 -9.94 1.98
N LEU A 176 14.57 -9.33 3.10
CA LEU A 176 15.48 -8.88 4.15
C LEU A 176 16.29 -10.03 4.74
N LEU A 177 15.62 -11.14 5.09
CA LEU A 177 16.28 -12.35 5.57
C LEU A 177 17.18 -12.96 4.48
N GLY A 178 16.69 -13.02 3.24
CA GLY A 178 17.47 -13.51 2.10
C GLY A 178 18.73 -12.68 1.85
N ALA A 179 18.64 -11.35 1.94
CA ALA A 179 19.78 -10.45 1.82
C ALA A 179 20.78 -10.64 2.98
N ALA A 180 20.30 -10.73 4.22
CA ALA A 180 21.15 -11.01 5.38
C ALA A 180 21.90 -12.35 5.24
N ILE A 181 21.23 -13.40 4.77
CA ILE A 181 21.85 -14.71 4.51
C ILE A 181 22.86 -14.62 3.37
N ALA A 182 22.52 -13.93 2.27
CA ALA A 182 23.41 -13.79 1.12
C ALA A 182 24.69 -13.05 1.48
N VAL A 183 24.59 -11.93 2.22
CA VAL A 183 25.76 -11.19 2.72
C VAL A 183 26.56 -12.03 3.69
N SER A 184 25.90 -12.74 4.62
CA SER A 184 26.56 -13.67 5.55
C SER A 184 27.34 -14.77 4.82
N LEU A 185 26.75 -15.35 3.76
CA LEU A 185 27.38 -16.37 2.93
C LEU A 185 28.57 -15.81 2.16
N LEU A 186 28.44 -14.59 1.63
CA LEU A 186 29.54 -13.92 0.94
C LEU A 186 30.72 -13.70 1.90
N CYS A 187 30.48 -13.13 3.08
CA CYS A 187 31.51 -12.95 4.12
C CYS A 187 32.15 -14.29 4.53
N TRP A 188 31.36 -15.36 4.58
CA TRP A 188 31.85 -16.70 4.89
C TRP A 188 32.83 -17.24 3.84
N ILE A 189 32.55 -16.98 2.56
CA ILE A 189 33.40 -17.41 1.45
C ILE A 189 34.66 -16.54 1.35
N THR A 190 34.56 -15.23 1.57
CA THR A 190 35.65 -14.28 1.36
C THR A 190 36.65 -14.24 2.51
N ILE A 191 36.19 -14.16 3.76
CA ILE A 191 37.04 -13.92 4.94
C ILE A 191 37.25 -15.21 5.75
N GLY A 192 36.41 -16.22 5.55
CA GLY A 192 36.48 -17.52 6.22
C GLY A 192 35.51 -17.69 7.39
N THR A 193 35.52 -18.88 7.99
CA THR A 193 34.50 -19.34 8.96
C THR A 193 34.42 -18.49 10.23
N ARG A 194 35.54 -18.19 10.87
CA ARG A 194 35.56 -17.50 12.17
C ARG A 194 35.25 -16.00 12.04
N PRO A 195 35.87 -15.24 11.10
CA PRO A 195 35.47 -13.87 10.78
C PRO A 195 33.99 -13.71 10.44
N ALA A 196 33.45 -14.61 9.62
CA ALA A 196 32.06 -14.52 9.19
C ALA A 196 31.06 -14.72 10.33
N VAL A 197 31.37 -15.54 11.34
CA VAL A 197 30.52 -15.70 12.54
C VAL A 197 30.35 -14.36 13.27
N VAL A 198 31.39 -13.52 13.31
CA VAL A 198 31.32 -12.18 13.92
C VAL A 198 30.30 -11.32 13.18
N VAL A 199 30.41 -11.28 11.85
CA VAL A 199 29.50 -10.51 10.98
C VAL A 199 28.06 -11.02 11.07
N ILE A 200 27.87 -12.34 11.07
CA ILE A 200 26.57 -13.01 11.21
C ILE A 200 25.85 -12.61 12.50
N VAL A 201 26.58 -12.43 13.60
CA VAL A 201 26.01 -12.00 14.89
C VAL A 201 25.68 -10.51 14.90
N ILE A 202 26.48 -9.68 14.22
CA ILE A 202 26.30 -8.22 14.21
C ILE A 202 25.05 -7.81 13.41
N ILE A 203 24.79 -8.45 12.25
CA ILE A 203 23.68 -8.06 11.37
C ILE A 203 22.31 -8.04 12.12
N PRO A 204 21.88 -9.11 12.81
CA PRO A 204 20.63 -9.10 13.57
C PRO A 204 20.59 -8.05 14.68
N VAL A 205 21.72 -7.81 15.35
CA VAL A 205 21.81 -6.83 16.44
C VAL A 205 21.58 -5.41 15.91
N VAL A 206 22.24 -5.02 14.82
CA VAL A 206 22.06 -3.69 14.21
C VAL A 206 20.64 -3.52 13.66
N ILE A 207 20.08 -4.57 13.03
CA ILE A 207 18.69 -4.59 12.56
C ILE A 207 17.72 -4.36 13.73
N LEU A 208 17.88 -5.09 14.84
CA LEU A 208 17.01 -4.99 16.00
C LEU A 208 17.06 -3.58 16.61
N ILE A 209 18.26 -3.00 16.74
CA ILE A 209 18.44 -1.64 17.25
C ILE A 209 17.83 -0.61 16.31
N THR A 210 17.90 -0.83 14.99
CA THR A 210 17.30 0.06 14.00
C THR A 210 15.78 0.02 14.05
N ILE A 211 15.19 -1.18 14.20
CA ILE A 211 13.74 -1.36 14.42
C ILE A 211 13.31 -0.71 15.74
N TRP A 212 14.09 -0.89 16.81
CA TRP A 212 13.84 -0.24 18.09
C TRP A 212 13.88 1.29 17.99
N SER A 213 14.86 1.83 17.27
CA SER A 213 14.98 3.27 17.04
C SER A 213 13.83 3.80 16.19
N ALA A 214 13.37 3.03 15.19
CA ALA A 214 12.18 3.36 14.41
C ALA A 214 10.94 3.50 15.31
N TRP A 215 10.79 2.58 16.27
CA TRP A 215 9.70 2.62 17.25
C TRP A 215 9.78 3.84 18.17
N VAL A 216 10.98 4.20 18.66
CA VAL A 216 11.19 5.41 19.49
C VAL A 216 10.91 6.70 18.72
N LEU A 217 11.15 6.70 17.40
CA LEU A 217 10.93 7.84 16.52
C LEU A 217 9.53 7.86 15.88
N ASP A 218 8.59 7.05 16.38
CA ASP A 218 7.20 6.92 15.90
C ASP A 218 7.06 6.55 14.41
N TYR A 219 8.07 5.88 13.85
CA TYR A 219 7.99 5.35 12.48
C TYR A 219 7.38 3.95 12.45
N THR A 220 6.53 3.74 11.44
CA THR A 220 5.91 2.42 11.20
C THR A 220 6.79 1.55 10.32
N ILE A 221 6.74 0.24 10.56
CA ILE A 221 7.30 -0.75 9.63
C ILE A 221 6.35 -0.90 8.44
N ASN A 222 6.83 -0.52 7.27
CA ASN A 222 6.11 -0.53 6.01
C ASN A 222 7.09 -0.86 4.87
N ARG A 223 6.59 -0.92 3.63
CA ARG A 223 7.41 -1.28 2.47
C ARG A 223 8.66 -0.39 2.29
N VAL A 224 8.56 0.89 2.59
CA VAL A 224 9.65 1.86 2.43
C VAL A 224 10.67 1.69 3.54
N SER A 225 10.23 1.60 4.80
CA SER A 225 11.17 1.42 5.92
C SER A 225 11.87 0.06 5.88
N LEU A 226 11.20 -1.00 5.38
CA LEU A 226 11.85 -2.28 5.10
C LEU A 226 12.87 -2.18 3.97
N PHE A 227 12.55 -1.47 2.88
CA PHE A 227 13.51 -1.22 1.81
C PHE A 227 14.74 -0.47 2.31
N ALA A 228 14.56 0.55 3.15
CA ALA A 228 15.66 1.28 3.79
C ALA A 228 16.56 0.35 4.62
N LEU A 229 15.95 -0.58 5.37
CA LEU A 229 16.67 -1.53 6.19
C LEU A 229 17.45 -2.56 5.34
N ILE A 230 16.85 -3.06 4.26
CA ILE A 230 17.53 -3.95 3.29
C ILE A 230 18.74 -3.23 2.69
N PHE A 231 18.56 -1.99 2.25
CA PHE A 231 19.63 -1.16 1.69
C PHE A 231 20.75 -0.92 2.71
N ALA A 232 20.38 -0.66 3.97
CA ALA A 232 21.34 -0.47 5.05
C ALA A 232 22.17 -1.73 5.36
N ILE A 233 21.64 -2.95 5.20
CA ILE A 233 22.40 -4.20 5.45
C ILE A 233 23.67 -4.27 4.60
N GLY A 234 23.60 -3.91 3.32
CA GLY A 234 24.76 -3.99 2.43
C GLY A 234 25.88 -3.05 2.85
N ILE A 235 25.54 -1.88 3.38
CA ILE A 235 26.50 -0.85 3.76
C ILE A 235 26.98 -1.06 5.21
N LEU A 236 26.11 -1.50 6.12
CA LEU A 236 26.44 -1.64 7.55
C LEU A 236 27.52 -2.70 7.77
N VAL A 237 27.51 -3.78 6.99
CA VAL A 237 28.42 -4.92 7.16
C VAL A 237 29.86 -4.56 6.81
N ASP A 238 30.06 -3.52 6.00
CA ASP A 238 31.37 -3.07 5.55
C ASP A 238 32.25 -2.65 6.74
N ASP A 239 31.71 -1.85 7.68
CA ASP A 239 32.45 -1.37 8.86
C ASP A 239 33.01 -2.54 9.69
N ALA A 240 32.18 -3.53 10.00
CA ALA A 240 32.60 -4.70 10.76
C ALA A 240 33.58 -5.57 9.96
N THR A 241 33.33 -5.75 8.67
CA THR A 241 34.16 -6.55 7.76
C THR A 241 35.58 -5.99 7.67
N VAL A 242 35.71 -4.68 7.41
CA VAL A 242 36.99 -3.97 7.29
C VAL A 242 37.79 -4.06 8.60
N VAL A 243 37.13 -3.93 9.76
CA VAL A 243 37.81 -4.07 11.06
C VAL A 243 38.27 -5.51 11.31
N VAL A 244 37.44 -6.53 11.04
CA VAL A 244 37.86 -7.93 11.18
C VAL A 244 39.02 -8.24 10.25
N GLU A 245 38.90 -7.88 8.97
CA GLU A 245 39.93 -8.14 7.96
C GLU A 245 41.27 -7.53 8.39
N ASN A 246 41.27 -6.28 8.86
CA ASN A 246 42.51 -5.64 9.27
C ASN A 246 43.14 -6.26 10.52
N ILE A 247 42.33 -6.69 11.50
CA ILE A 247 42.84 -7.43 12.67
C ILE A 247 43.53 -8.73 12.23
N PHE A 248 42.90 -9.49 11.34
CA PHE A 248 43.44 -10.76 10.86
C PHE A 248 44.69 -10.54 9.99
N ARG A 249 44.69 -9.50 9.14
CA ARG A 249 45.86 -9.08 8.35
C ARG A 249 47.04 -8.71 9.25
N ARG A 250 46.80 -7.98 10.34
CA ARG A 250 47.85 -7.56 11.28
C ARG A 250 48.43 -8.72 12.08
N TRP A 251 47.57 -9.61 12.59
CA TRP A 251 48.01 -10.81 13.29
C TRP A 251 48.91 -11.71 12.44
N LEU A 252 48.61 -11.78 11.15
CA LEU A 252 49.38 -12.55 10.19
C LEU A 252 50.73 -11.88 9.85
N HIS A 253 50.74 -10.56 9.66
CA HIS A 253 51.95 -9.81 9.34
C HIS A 253 52.96 -9.81 10.50
N ASP A 254 52.47 -9.66 11.74
CA ASP A 254 53.33 -9.56 12.93
C ASP A 254 53.58 -10.94 13.60
N ASP A 255 53.00 -12.03 13.06
CA ASP A 255 53.00 -13.41 13.60
C ASP A 255 52.59 -13.47 15.09
N ASP A 256 51.76 -12.51 15.53
CA ASP A 256 51.32 -12.34 16.90
C ASP A 256 49.80 -12.12 16.98
N THR A 257 49.12 -12.91 17.81
CA THR A 257 47.66 -12.85 18.03
C THR A 257 47.28 -12.17 19.36
N SER A 258 48.18 -11.36 19.93
CA SER A 258 47.94 -10.62 21.17
C SER A 258 46.75 -9.65 21.06
N VAL A 259 46.23 -9.25 22.23
CA VAL A 259 45.18 -8.20 22.29
C VAL A 259 45.75 -6.87 21.80
N GLU A 260 47.01 -6.59 22.10
CA GLU A 260 47.70 -5.34 21.75
C GLU A 260 47.78 -5.16 20.23
N THR A 261 48.19 -6.21 19.52
CA THR A 261 48.23 -6.21 18.05
C THR A 261 46.85 -6.02 17.42
N ALA A 262 45.79 -6.56 18.05
CA ALA A 262 44.41 -6.32 17.61
C ALA A 262 43.97 -4.86 17.83
N VAL A 263 44.35 -4.23 18.94
CA VAL A 263 44.04 -2.82 19.22
C VAL A 263 44.74 -1.90 18.21
N ASP A 264 46.01 -2.17 17.91
CA ASP A 264 46.75 -1.38 16.93
C ASP A 264 46.21 -1.56 15.51
N ALA A 265 45.75 -2.76 15.16
CA ALA A 265 45.03 -2.99 13.90
C ALA A 265 43.73 -2.15 13.81
N VAL A 266 42.96 -2.04 14.89
CA VAL A 266 41.75 -1.19 14.91
C VAL A 266 42.12 0.28 14.77
N ARG A 267 43.21 0.74 15.41
CA ARG A 267 43.67 2.14 15.30
C ARG A 267 44.06 2.53 13.88
N GLU A 268 44.60 1.61 13.10
CA GLU A 268 45.01 1.87 11.70
C GLU A 268 43.80 2.20 10.82
N VAL A 269 42.67 1.53 11.03
CA VAL A 269 41.50 1.64 10.14
C VAL A 269 40.34 2.45 10.74
N GLY A 270 40.40 2.76 12.03
CA GLY A 270 39.36 3.52 12.72
C GLY A 270 39.04 4.86 12.05
N ASN A 271 40.05 5.67 11.74
CA ASN A 271 39.85 6.97 11.08
C ASN A 271 39.22 6.83 9.68
N PRO A 272 39.75 5.99 8.76
CA PRO A 272 39.11 5.71 7.49
C PRO A 272 37.65 5.28 7.60
N THR A 273 37.32 4.36 8.51
CA THR A 273 35.95 3.86 8.69
C THR A 273 35.01 4.96 9.16
N ILE A 274 35.39 5.77 10.16
CA ILE A 274 34.56 6.89 10.64
C ILE A 274 34.27 7.89 9.51
N ILE A 275 35.29 8.26 8.73
CA ILE A 275 35.13 9.20 7.61
C ILE A 275 34.22 8.61 6.53
N ALA A 276 34.36 7.32 6.22
CA ALA A 276 33.48 6.63 5.27
C ALA A 276 32.02 6.65 5.75
N THR A 277 31.74 6.30 7.01
CA THR A 277 30.39 6.33 7.60
C THR A 277 29.80 7.75 7.55
N LEU A 278 30.57 8.77 7.93
CA LEU A 278 30.14 10.17 7.88
C LEU A 278 29.88 10.66 6.45
N THR A 279 30.61 10.15 5.48
CA THR A 279 30.41 10.48 4.06
C THR A 279 29.09 9.90 3.56
N VAL A 280 28.78 8.64 3.90
CA VAL A 280 27.48 8.02 3.58
C VAL A 280 26.33 8.77 4.25
N LEU A 281 26.47 9.10 5.54
CA LEU A 281 25.51 9.91 6.29
C LEU A 281 25.27 11.26 5.58
N SER A 282 26.34 11.96 5.20
CA SER A 282 26.25 13.25 4.51
C SER A 282 25.59 13.16 3.14
N ALA A 283 25.75 12.04 2.43
CA ALA A 283 25.12 11.80 1.14
C ALA A 283 23.62 11.46 1.26
N LEU A 284 23.22 10.74 2.31
CA LEU A 284 21.83 10.32 2.50
C LEU A 284 20.96 11.40 3.15
N LEU A 285 21.52 12.15 4.10
CA LEU A 285 20.80 13.12 4.92
C LEU A 285 19.98 14.18 4.13
N PRO A 286 20.44 14.70 2.97
CA PRO A 286 19.64 15.60 2.14
C PRO A 286 18.27 15.05 1.73
N MET A 287 18.13 13.73 1.56
CA MET A 287 16.85 13.11 1.20
C MET A 287 15.78 13.28 2.29
N GLY A 288 16.18 13.50 3.55
CA GLY A 288 15.26 13.74 4.66
C GLY A 288 14.59 15.11 4.59
N PHE A 289 15.13 16.05 3.82
CA PHE A 289 14.58 17.40 3.66
C PHE A 289 13.65 17.53 2.44
N VAL A 290 13.36 16.42 1.75
CA VAL A 290 12.41 16.42 0.62
C VAL A 290 11.00 16.69 1.15
N SER A 291 10.37 17.74 0.62
CA SER A 291 9.02 18.17 1.00
C SER A 291 7.94 17.71 0.00
N GLY A 292 6.68 18.04 0.27
CA GLY A 292 5.54 17.69 -0.57
C GLY A 292 5.08 16.24 -0.42
N MET A 293 4.39 15.72 -1.44
CA MET A 293 3.80 14.37 -1.39
C MET A 293 4.83 13.25 -1.26
N MET A 294 6.08 13.48 -1.66
CA MET A 294 7.17 12.50 -1.57
C MET A 294 7.85 12.46 -0.20
N GLY A 295 7.78 13.55 0.58
CA GLY A 295 8.49 13.66 1.85
C GLY A 295 8.21 12.47 2.79
N PRO A 296 6.94 12.14 3.09
CA PRO A 296 6.61 11.00 3.94
C PRO A 296 7.10 9.63 3.42
N TYR A 297 7.30 9.49 2.11
CA TYR A 297 7.82 8.26 1.50
C TYR A 297 9.35 8.22 1.44
N MET A 298 10.03 9.36 1.43
CA MET A 298 11.50 9.40 1.35
C MET A 298 12.14 9.50 2.74
N LEU A 299 11.52 10.23 3.67
CA LEU A 299 12.04 10.52 5.01
C LEU A 299 12.50 9.28 5.82
N PRO A 300 11.78 8.14 5.81
CA PRO A 300 12.23 6.97 6.57
C PRO A 300 13.55 6.37 6.08
N ILE A 301 13.90 6.55 4.80
CA ILE A 301 15.09 5.95 4.20
C ILE A 301 16.39 6.50 4.81
N PRO A 302 16.69 7.81 4.70
CA PRO A 302 17.92 8.36 5.24
C PRO A 302 17.95 8.29 6.76
N LEU A 303 16.81 8.40 7.44
CA LEU A 303 16.75 8.38 8.89
C LEU A 303 17.07 7.00 9.47
N LEU A 304 16.41 5.94 8.99
CA LEU A 304 16.69 4.57 9.45
C LEU A 304 18.07 4.09 9.00
N ALA A 305 18.49 4.43 7.78
CA ALA A 305 19.84 4.12 7.32
C ALA A 305 20.91 4.83 8.17
N SER A 306 20.72 6.11 8.50
CA SER A 306 21.66 6.85 9.34
C SER A 306 21.80 6.24 10.73
N VAL A 307 20.68 5.89 11.35
CA VAL A 307 20.68 5.19 12.64
C VAL A 307 21.41 3.86 12.53
N ALA A 308 21.11 3.05 11.51
CA ALA A 308 21.77 1.77 11.29
C ALA A 308 23.29 1.94 11.12
N MET A 309 23.74 2.95 10.36
CA MET A 309 25.16 3.22 10.12
C MET A 309 25.90 3.67 11.39
N ILE A 310 25.30 4.55 12.19
CA ILE A 310 25.91 5.00 13.46
C ILE A 310 26.06 3.81 14.43
N PHE A 311 25.01 2.98 14.54
CA PHE A 311 25.07 1.80 15.38
C PHE A 311 25.98 0.72 14.82
N SER A 312 26.13 0.62 13.50
CA SER A 312 27.07 -0.30 12.88
C SER A 312 28.51 0.08 13.18
N LEU A 313 28.86 1.35 13.04
CA LEU A 313 30.19 1.87 13.40
C LEU A 313 30.51 1.61 14.88
N PHE A 314 29.54 1.86 15.76
CA PHE A 314 29.68 1.54 17.18
C PHE A 314 29.89 0.03 17.40
N ALA A 315 29.09 -0.81 16.73
CA ALA A 315 29.22 -2.26 16.83
C ALA A 315 30.56 -2.76 16.27
N ALA A 316 31.05 -2.13 15.20
CA ALA A 316 32.32 -2.44 14.54
C ALA A 316 33.52 -2.13 15.42
N PHE A 317 33.47 -1.12 16.29
CA PHE A 317 34.58 -0.82 17.21
C PHE A 317 34.47 -1.50 18.57
N VAL A 318 33.27 -1.82 19.03
CA VAL A 318 33.06 -2.42 20.35
C VAL A 318 32.98 -3.94 20.27
N PHE A 319 32.07 -4.46 19.46
CA PHE A 319 31.79 -5.90 19.42
C PHE A 319 32.78 -6.65 18.54
N THR A 320 33.14 -6.10 17.37
CA THR A 320 34.00 -6.79 16.42
C THR A 320 35.38 -7.15 16.98
N PRO A 321 36.14 -6.24 17.62
CA PRO A 321 37.46 -6.58 18.16
C PRO A 321 37.35 -7.58 19.31
N TRP A 322 36.31 -7.45 20.13
CA TRP A 322 36.03 -8.37 21.23
C TRP A 322 35.75 -9.80 20.72
N PHE A 323 34.88 -9.94 19.72
CA PHE A 323 34.57 -11.22 19.11
C PHE A 323 35.76 -11.81 18.36
N ALA A 324 36.52 -10.99 17.62
CA ALA A 324 37.73 -11.42 16.93
C ALA A 324 38.73 -12.02 17.92
N VAL A 325 38.98 -11.33 19.05
CA VAL A 325 39.85 -11.81 20.13
C VAL A 325 39.32 -13.09 20.80
N LYS A 326 38.00 -13.25 20.93
CA LYS A 326 37.43 -14.46 21.52
C LYS A 326 37.48 -15.67 20.57
N LEU A 327 37.33 -15.41 19.26
CA LEU A 327 37.32 -16.40 18.18
C LEU A 327 38.67 -16.49 17.46
N ARG A 328 39.78 -16.26 18.19
CA ARG A 328 41.14 -16.29 17.66
C ARG A 328 41.41 -17.60 16.90
N PRO A 329 41.74 -17.54 15.60
CA PRO A 329 42.22 -18.70 14.88
C PRO A 329 43.64 -19.09 15.31
N GLU A 330 43.98 -20.37 15.16
CA GLU A 330 45.36 -20.81 15.21
C GLU A 330 46.17 -20.20 14.05
N MET A 331 47.42 -19.85 14.30
CA MET A 331 48.29 -19.18 13.32
C MET A 331 48.49 -20.00 12.04
N GLU A 332 48.48 -21.33 12.13
CA GLU A 332 48.54 -22.20 10.95
C GLU A 332 47.30 -22.04 10.04
N ALA A 333 46.12 -21.82 10.60
CA ALA A 333 44.90 -21.62 9.82
C ALA A 333 44.91 -20.27 9.10
N LEU A 334 45.48 -19.23 9.74
CA LEU A 334 45.71 -17.91 9.15
C LEU A 334 46.67 -17.99 7.95
N LYS A 335 47.83 -18.63 8.13
CA LYS A 335 48.84 -18.81 7.05
C LYS A 335 48.28 -19.59 5.84
N ARG A 336 47.42 -20.60 6.07
CA ARG A 336 46.75 -21.31 4.96
C ARG A 336 45.72 -20.45 4.23
N ALA A 337 45.01 -19.56 4.95
CA ALA A 337 44.06 -18.63 4.35
C ALA A 337 44.78 -17.58 3.50
N GLU A 338 45.89 -17.02 3.99
CA GLU A 338 46.76 -16.08 3.24
C GLU A 338 47.23 -16.66 1.91
N VAL A 339 47.75 -17.89 1.91
CA VAL A 339 48.24 -18.53 0.67
C VAL A 339 47.12 -18.71 -0.35
N ARG A 340 45.87 -18.93 0.10
CA ARG A 340 44.70 -18.99 -0.78
C ARG A 340 44.35 -17.60 -1.31
N GLU A 341 44.35 -16.60 -0.44
CA GLU A 341 44.02 -15.22 -0.79
C GLU A 341 45.06 -14.60 -1.73
N GLY A 342 46.36 -14.79 -1.47
CA GLY A 342 47.45 -14.33 -2.32
C GLY A 342 47.35 -14.89 -3.74
N LYS A 343 46.93 -16.14 -3.91
CA LYS A 343 46.68 -16.71 -5.26
C LYS A 343 45.52 -16.02 -5.99
N ILE A 344 44.48 -15.60 -5.26
CA ILE A 344 43.35 -14.85 -5.82
C ILE A 344 43.80 -13.44 -6.19
N GLN A 345 44.50 -12.75 -5.28
CA GLN A 345 45.04 -11.41 -5.50
C GLN A 345 46.05 -11.38 -6.65
N ASP A 346 46.91 -12.38 -6.80
CA ASP A 346 47.84 -12.53 -7.94
C ASP A 346 47.12 -12.82 -9.25
N GLY A 347 45.99 -13.52 -9.19
CA GLY A 347 45.07 -13.72 -10.32
C GLY A 347 44.46 -12.40 -10.78
N ILE A 348 43.90 -11.63 -9.86
CA ILE A 348 43.31 -10.31 -10.12
C ILE A 348 44.39 -9.31 -10.56
N GLY A 349 45.54 -9.32 -9.91
CA GLY A 349 46.68 -8.44 -10.15
C GLY A 349 47.23 -8.57 -11.56
N ARG A 350 47.19 -9.76 -12.16
CA ARG A 350 47.57 -9.98 -13.56
C ARG A 350 46.69 -9.22 -14.56
N TYR A 351 45.42 -8.99 -14.24
CA TYR A 351 44.51 -8.20 -15.06
C TYR A 351 44.48 -6.72 -14.67
N TYR A 352 44.57 -6.43 -13.36
CA TYR A 352 44.49 -5.08 -12.82
C TYR A 352 45.72 -4.23 -13.11
N ARG A 353 46.93 -4.77 -12.90
CA ARG A 353 48.20 -4.06 -13.09
C ARG A 353 48.38 -3.50 -14.52
N PRO A 354 48.22 -4.28 -15.60
CA PRO A 354 48.40 -3.74 -16.95
C PRO A 354 47.31 -2.73 -17.34
N LEU A 355 46.16 -2.72 -16.66
CA LEU A 355 45.11 -1.72 -16.88
C LEU A 355 45.44 -0.40 -16.20
N ILE A 356 45.87 -0.42 -14.93
CA ILE A 356 46.05 0.79 -14.11
C ILE A 356 47.45 1.41 -14.24
N GLU A 357 48.51 0.60 -14.33
CA GLU A 357 49.88 1.11 -14.44
C GLU A 357 50.07 2.12 -15.59
N PRO A 358 49.51 1.91 -16.81
CA PRO A 358 49.61 2.89 -17.89
C PRO A 358 48.86 4.20 -17.62
N LEU A 359 47.77 4.16 -16.85
CA LEU A 359 46.99 5.34 -16.48
C LEU A 359 47.72 6.18 -15.42
N VAL A 360 48.40 5.52 -14.47
CA VAL A 360 49.15 6.18 -13.40
C VAL A 360 50.49 6.73 -13.91
N ASN A 361 51.23 5.94 -14.69
CA ASN A 361 52.58 6.29 -15.12
C ASN A 361 52.60 7.30 -16.27
N ASN A 362 51.56 7.34 -17.10
CA ASN A 362 51.49 8.23 -18.25
C ASN A 362 50.39 9.29 -18.08
N ARG A 363 50.82 10.54 -17.78
CA ARG A 363 49.93 11.70 -17.63
C ARG A 363 49.02 11.95 -18.84
N PHE A 364 49.44 11.60 -20.05
CA PHE A 364 48.61 11.76 -21.26
C PHE A 364 47.45 10.76 -21.27
N LYS A 365 47.72 9.47 -20.98
CA LYS A 365 46.68 8.43 -20.88
C LYS A 365 45.72 8.71 -19.72
N GLY A 366 46.24 9.14 -18.56
CA GLY A 366 45.42 9.54 -17.42
C GLY A 366 44.49 10.73 -17.75
N LYS A 367 44.98 11.75 -18.47
CA LYS A 367 44.14 12.87 -18.93
C LYS A 367 43.10 12.46 -19.95
N ILE A 368 43.44 11.60 -20.92
CA ILE A 368 42.46 11.06 -21.89
C ILE A 368 41.35 10.31 -21.14
N PHE A 369 41.72 9.46 -20.18
CA PHE A 369 40.75 8.73 -19.39
C PHE A 369 39.83 9.67 -18.59
N LEU A 370 40.37 10.69 -17.93
CA LEU A 370 39.57 11.70 -17.24
C LEU A 370 38.61 12.42 -18.19
N TRP A 371 39.08 12.90 -19.35
CA TRP A 371 38.21 13.53 -20.34
C TRP A 371 37.15 12.57 -20.89
N SER A 372 37.48 11.29 -21.05
CA SER A 372 36.52 10.28 -21.47
C SER A 372 35.40 10.08 -20.45
N ILE A 373 35.72 10.07 -19.14
CA ILE A 373 34.73 9.99 -18.06
C ILE A 373 33.84 11.25 -18.07
N VAL A 374 34.44 12.43 -18.20
CA VAL A 374 33.69 13.70 -18.24
C VAL A 374 32.73 13.72 -19.44
N ILE A 375 33.20 13.32 -20.62
CA ILE A 375 32.36 13.23 -21.83
C ILE A 375 31.23 12.22 -21.64
N LEU A 376 31.54 11.03 -21.10
CA LEU A 376 30.54 9.99 -20.84
C LEU A 376 29.50 10.45 -19.82
N PHE A 377 29.91 11.19 -18.79
CA PHE A 377 29.01 11.79 -17.80
C PHE A 377 28.02 12.77 -18.46
N PHE A 378 28.51 13.69 -19.29
CA PHE A 378 27.61 14.63 -19.99
C PHE A 378 26.73 13.92 -21.02
N LEU A 379 27.22 12.86 -21.68
CA LEU A 379 26.43 12.04 -22.60
C LEU A 379 25.30 11.32 -21.85
N ALA A 380 25.58 10.76 -20.66
CA ALA A 380 24.58 10.13 -19.81
C ALA A 380 23.54 11.15 -19.32
N CYS A 381 23.97 12.35 -18.89
CA CYS A 381 23.06 13.43 -18.51
C CYS A 381 22.17 13.89 -19.67
N SER A 382 22.68 13.88 -20.91
CA SER A 382 21.91 14.20 -22.12
C SER A 382 20.76 13.21 -22.38
N MET A 383 20.85 11.98 -21.87
CA MET A 383 19.77 10.98 -22.00
C MET A 383 18.46 11.41 -21.28
N PHE A 384 18.56 12.24 -20.24
CA PHE A 384 17.38 12.84 -19.60
C PHE A 384 16.73 13.89 -20.49
N TYR A 385 17.54 14.72 -21.15
CA TYR A 385 17.06 15.77 -22.05
C TYR A 385 16.43 15.20 -23.32
N THR A 386 17.07 14.17 -23.90
CA THR A 386 16.58 13.47 -25.10
C THR A 386 15.41 12.53 -24.82
N GLN A 387 14.93 12.47 -23.57
CA GLN A 387 13.85 11.59 -23.11
C GLN A 387 14.09 10.08 -23.37
N ALA A 388 15.33 9.69 -23.67
CA ALA A 388 15.72 8.28 -23.79
C ALA A 388 15.55 7.53 -22.45
N VAL A 389 15.70 8.24 -21.32
CA VAL A 389 15.33 7.76 -19.99
C VAL A 389 14.13 8.56 -19.49
N THR A 390 12.96 7.93 -19.45
CA THR A 390 11.76 8.58 -18.92
C THR A 390 11.82 8.68 -17.40
N VAL A 391 11.73 9.90 -16.86
CA VAL A 391 11.61 10.12 -15.41
C VAL A 391 10.17 9.86 -14.98
N LYS A 392 9.96 8.85 -14.13
CA LYS A 392 8.68 8.58 -13.47
C LYS A 392 8.84 8.72 -11.97
N MET A 393 7.92 9.44 -11.33
CA MET A 393 7.96 9.69 -9.89
C MET A 393 7.76 8.43 -9.05
N LEU A 394 6.83 7.56 -9.45
CA LEU A 394 6.63 6.24 -8.87
C LEU A 394 6.35 5.25 -9.99
N PRO A 395 6.88 4.02 -9.93
CA PRO A 395 6.46 2.96 -10.84
C PRO A 395 4.98 2.63 -10.58
N PHE A 396 4.31 2.13 -11.61
CA PHE A 396 2.99 1.55 -11.41
C PHE A 396 3.12 0.33 -10.50
N ASP A 397 2.22 0.24 -9.53
CA ASP A 397 2.16 -0.90 -8.64
C ASP A 397 1.59 -2.10 -9.40
N ASN A 398 2.20 -3.27 -9.26
CA ASN A 398 1.71 -4.49 -9.89
C ASN A 398 0.61 -5.09 -9.00
N LYS A 399 -0.62 -4.63 -9.21
CA LYS A 399 -1.80 -5.09 -8.47
C LYS A 399 -2.66 -5.98 -9.36
N PRO A 400 -3.29 -7.03 -8.80
CA PRO A 400 -4.23 -7.88 -9.53
C PRO A 400 -5.61 -7.20 -9.67
N GLU A 401 -5.65 -5.92 -10.02
CA GLU A 401 -6.88 -5.13 -10.20
C GLU A 401 -6.72 -4.19 -11.40
N PHE A 402 -7.79 -3.98 -12.17
CA PHE A 402 -7.78 -2.99 -13.26
C PHE A 402 -9.15 -2.34 -13.45
N ASN A 403 -9.18 -1.10 -13.93
CA ASN A 403 -10.44 -0.37 -14.11
C ASN A 403 -10.60 0.00 -15.58
N VAL A 404 -11.77 -0.28 -16.14
CA VAL A 404 -12.18 0.08 -17.50
C VAL A 404 -13.32 1.07 -17.41
N VAL A 405 -13.10 2.30 -17.85
CA VAL A 405 -14.12 3.36 -17.85
C VAL A 405 -14.77 3.41 -19.23
N VAL A 406 -16.10 3.32 -19.30
CA VAL A 406 -16.85 3.27 -20.56
C VAL A 406 -17.75 4.50 -20.67
N ASN A 407 -17.36 5.51 -21.43
CA ASN A 407 -18.17 6.72 -21.56
C ASN A 407 -19.15 6.60 -22.75
N MET A 408 -20.45 6.59 -22.46
CA MET A 408 -21.50 6.64 -23.48
C MET A 408 -21.90 8.09 -23.81
N PRO A 409 -22.44 8.38 -25.02
CA PRO A 409 -22.96 9.70 -25.35
C PRO A 409 -24.03 10.19 -24.37
N GLU A 410 -24.08 11.49 -24.14
CA GLU A 410 -25.10 12.12 -23.30
C GLU A 410 -26.52 11.76 -23.79
N GLY A 411 -27.44 11.53 -22.85
CA GLY A 411 -28.81 11.11 -23.16
C GLY A 411 -29.00 9.60 -23.41
N THR A 412 -27.92 8.79 -23.38
CA THR A 412 -28.04 7.33 -23.48
C THR A 412 -28.79 6.76 -22.26
N SER A 413 -29.77 5.90 -22.51
CA SER A 413 -30.52 5.24 -21.43
C SER A 413 -29.69 4.17 -20.70
N LEU A 414 -29.91 4.02 -19.39
CA LEU A 414 -29.20 3.06 -18.55
C LEU A 414 -29.23 1.61 -19.07
N PRO A 415 -30.35 1.08 -19.61
CA PRO A 415 -30.38 -0.27 -20.17
C PRO A 415 -29.49 -0.45 -21.42
N VAL A 416 -29.35 0.60 -22.25
CA VAL A 416 -28.47 0.54 -23.42
C VAL A 416 -27.02 0.44 -22.99
N THR A 417 -26.61 1.23 -21.99
CA THR A 417 -25.28 1.12 -21.39
C THR A 417 -25.06 -0.26 -20.77
N ALA A 418 -26.06 -0.82 -20.08
CA ALA A 418 -25.98 -2.15 -19.47
C ALA A 418 -25.69 -3.24 -20.52
N ASN A 419 -26.28 -3.17 -21.71
CA ASN A 419 -26.01 -4.11 -22.79
C ASN A 419 -24.56 -4.03 -23.31
N VAL A 420 -24.01 -2.82 -23.44
CA VAL A 420 -22.61 -2.61 -23.86
C VAL A 420 -21.66 -3.13 -22.79
N THR A 421 -21.91 -2.79 -21.53
CA THR A 421 -21.11 -3.27 -20.38
C THR A 421 -21.17 -4.79 -20.27
N TYR A 422 -22.33 -5.41 -20.47
CA TYR A 422 -22.46 -6.87 -20.47
C TYR A 422 -21.66 -7.53 -21.59
N SER A 423 -21.62 -6.92 -22.77
CA SER A 423 -20.81 -7.42 -23.90
C SER A 423 -19.32 -7.34 -23.59
N LEU A 424 -18.86 -6.26 -22.95
CA LEU A 424 -17.48 -6.12 -22.47
C LEU A 424 -17.14 -7.15 -21.40
N VAL A 425 -18.02 -7.33 -20.42
CA VAL A 425 -17.87 -8.37 -19.38
C VAL A 425 -17.71 -9.74 -20.02
N ARG A 426 -18.54 -10.08 -21.01
CA ARG A 426 -18.43 -11.37 -21.72
C ARG A 426 -17.08 -11.56 -22.40
N ALA A 427 -16.56 -10.54 -23.07
CA ALA A 427 -15.23 -10.59 -23.68
C ALA A 427 -14.12 -10.72 -22.64
N LEU A 428 -14.24 -10.04 -21.50
CA LEU A 428 -13.26 -10.11 -20.41
C LEU A 428 -13.29 -11.45 -19.67
N LYS A 429 -14.44 -12.14 -19.61
CA LYS A 429 -14.56 -13.50 -19.07
C LYS A 429 -13.84 -14.56 -19.90
N GLU A 430 -13.42 -14.27 -21.13
CA GLU A 430 -12.62 -15.20 -21.93
C GLU A 430 -11.16 -15.30 -21.44
N LEU A 431 -10.71 -14.34 -20.63
CA LEU A 431 -9.37 -14.34 -20.05
C LEU A 431 -9.30 -15.29 -18.85
N PRO A 432 -8.38 -16.27 -18.84
CA PRO A 432 -8.31 -17.28 -17.78
C PRO A 432 -7.88 -16.71 -16.42
N GLU A 433 -7.25 -15.55 -16.37
CA GLU A 433 -6.75 -14.91 -15.14
C GLU A 433 -7.84 -14.17 -14.35
N VAL A 434 -9.02 -13.97 -14.94
CA VAL A 434 -10.09 -13.16 -14.31
C VAL A 434 -10.77 -13.96 -13.20
N THR A 435 -10.77 -13.39 -12.00
CA THR A 435 -11.37 -13.99 -10.80
C THR A 435 -12.81 -13.52 -10.58
N ALA A 436 -13.04 -12.21 -10.64
CA ALA A 436 -14.34 -11.59 -10.49
C ALA A 436 -14.42 -10.30 -11.32
N LEU A 437 -15.64 -9.89 -11.66
CA LEU A 437 -15.94 -8.69 -12.44
C LEU A 437 -17.06 -7.91 -11.79
N LEU A 438 -16.84 -6.62 -11.57
CA LEU A 438 -17.84 -5.71 -11.03
C LEU A 438 -18.14 -4.62 -12.04
N ALA A 439 -19.34 -4.63 -12.60
CA ALA A 439 -19.81 -3.57 -13.47
C ALA A 439 -20.65 -2.57 -12.66
N VAL A 440 -20.19 -1.32 -12.59
CA VAL A 440 -20.92 -0.21 -11.95
C VAL A 440 -21.38 0.78 -13.02
N LEU A 441 -22.68 0.85 -13.22
CA LEU A 441 -23.32 1.81 -14.11
C LEU A 441 -23.98 2.90 -13.28
N CYS A 442 -23.73 4.16 -13.62
CA CYS A 442 -24.43 5.31 -13.06
C CYS A 442 -24.94 6.18 -14.21
N ARG A 443 -26.08 6.85 -14.00
CA ARG A 443 -26.68 7.80 -14.96
C ARG A 443 -25.73 8.93 -15.41
N TYR A 444 -24.66 9.20 -14.64
CA TYR A 444 -23.71 10.29 -14.87
C TYR A 444 -22.22 9.90 -14.89
N CYS A 445 -21.86 8.63 -14.73
CA CYS A 445 -20.48 8.11 -14.82
C CYS A 445 -20.49 6.58 -14.88
N ILE A 446 -19.67 5.96 -15.73
CA ILE A 446 -19.63 4.49 -15.86
C ILE A 446 -18.21 4.01 -15.59
N ALA A 447 -18.06 3.09 -14.63
CA ALA A 447 -16.80 2.44 -14.36
C ALA A 447 -17.03 0.93 -14.25
N ILE A 448 -16.45 0.18 -15.18
CA ILE A 448 -16.27 -1.26 -15.04
C ILE A 448 -14.99 -1.46 -14.22
N GLN A 449 -15.09 -2.18 -13.12
CA GLN A 449 -13.94 -2.48 -12.25
C GLN A 449 -13.71 -3.98 -12.29
N LEU A 450 -12.52 -4.37 -12.75
CA LEU A 450 -12.01 -5.73 -12.78
C LEU A 450 -11.11 -5.99 -11.57
#